data_AF-A0A836TCX1-F1
#
_entry.id   AF-A0A836TCX1-F1
#
_cell.length_a   1.000
_cell.length_b   1.000
_cell.length_c   1.000
_cell.angle_alpha   90.00
_cell.angle_beta   90.00
_cell.angle_gamma   90.00
#
_symmetry.space_group_name_H-M   'P 1'
#
loop_
_entity.id
_entity.type
_entity.pdbx_description
1 polymer ?
#
loop_
_entity_poly.entity_id
_entity_poly.type
_entity_poly.pdbx_seq_one_letter_code
_entity_poly.pdbx_strand_id
1 'polypeptide(L)'
;KKIIIDEIEHETFFAKEAEKFGISNIRDFVLGMNDGLVEILGAVTGLSAVYVNNPLMVAVSGSIVGVAGALSMGIGAFISVRSQRQVNKALNEKIEILFDVSPSKALGTLKEHLKEMNIPPQVIEDVVKKIDDKKALAKLLIKEDDENEIRSGLFTGFAYLFGVLFPVLPYFFAPSSLVALPFSILFAGLALGTVGFIISVLSGIDIKKKVMEMVVAGFSAAGFSYLFGKVIQAIFGIDIDV
;
A
#
# COMPACT_ATOMS: atom_id res chain seq x y z
N LYS A 1 12.52 30.53 -10.62
CA LYS A 1 12.68 30.44 -9.14
C LYS A 1 11.36 30.72 -8.41
N LYS A 2 10.70 31.88 -8.63
CA LYS A 2 9.42 32.20 -7.98
C LYS A 2 8.29 31.20 -8.32
N ILE A 3 8.17 30.81 -9.60
CA ILE A 3 7.19 29.80 -10.05
C ILE A 3 7.41 28.43 -9.39
N ILE A 4 8.67 27.99 -9.30
CA ILE A 4 9.02 26.70 -8.65
C ILE A 4 8.73 26.74 -7.15
N ILE A 5 8.95 27.88 -6.50
CA ILE A 5 8.64 28.06 -5.07
C ILE A 5 7.12 28.06 -4.86
N ASP A 6 6.36 28.76 -5.71
CA ASP A 6 4.89 28.72 -5.70
C ASP A 6 4.35 27.29 -5.88
N GLU A 7 4.96 26.51 -6.78
CA GLU A 7 4.56 25.13 -7.05
C GLU A 7 4.87 24.21 -5.86
N ILE A 8 6.06 24.34 -5.25
CA ILE A 8 6.41 23.62 -4.02
C ILE A 8 5.51 24.05 -2.85
N GLU A 9 5.16 25.33 -2.72
CA GLU A 9 4.25 25.82 -1.69
C GLU A 9 2.83 25.28 -1.89
N HIS A 10 2.34 25.22 -3.14
CA HIS A 10 1.07 24.58 -3.46
C HIS A 10 1.09 23.08 -3.17
N GLU A 11 2.13 22.36 -3.59
CA GLU A 11 2.29 20.92 -3.34
C GLU A 11 2.40 20.62 -1.85
N THR A 12 3.18 21.41 -1.09
CA THR A 12 3.30 21.23 0.37
C THR A 12 2.04 21.65 1.12
N PHE A 13 1.28 22.62 0.62
CA PHE A 13 -0.05 22.94 1.14
C PHE A 13 -1.01 21.76 0.93
N PHE A 14 -1.08 21.20 -0.28
CA PHE A 14 -1.89 20.01 -0.55
C PHE A 14 -1.42 18.78 0.24
N ALA A 15 -0.11 18.60 0.41
CA ALA A 15 0.45 17.53 1.24
C ALA A 15 0.05 17.71 2.70
N LYS A 16 0.15 18.92 3.27
CA LYS A 16 -0.30 19.20 4.65
C LYS A 16 -1.80 19.04 4.84
N GLU A 17 -2.61 19.45 3.86
CA GLU A 17 -4.06 19.25 3.93
C GLU A 17 -4.39 17.75 3.79
N ALA A 18 -3.68 17.01 2.92
CA ALA A 18 -3.76 15.55 2.83
C ALA A 18 -3.28 14.85 4.12
N GLU A 19 -2.30 15.42 4.83
CA GLU A 19 -1.80 14.96 6.14
C GLU A 19 -2.88 15.14 7.20
N LYS A 20 -3.59 16.27 7.16
CA LYS A 20 -4.82 16.54 7.93
C LYS A 20 -5.96 15.58 7.59
N PHE A 21 -6.03 15.11 6.35
CA PHE A 21 -6.92 14.03 5.89
C PHE A 21 -6.34 12.61 6.08
N GLY A 22 -5.13 12.50 6.65
CA GLY A 22 -4.41 11.25 6.91
C GLY A 22 -3.68 10.69 5.68
N ILE A 23 -2.45 11.13 5.42
CA ILE A 23 -1.57 10.58 4.36
C ILE A 23 -1.36 9.06 4.52
N SER A 24 -1.29 8.56 5.76
CA SER A 24 -1.24 7.12 6.04
C SER A 24 -2.48 6.39 5.49
N ASN A 25 -3.66 7.00 5.60
CA ASN A 25 -4.89 6.45 5.03
C ASN A 25 -4.86 6.41 3.50
N ILE A 26 -4.23 7.41 2.86
CA ILE A 26 -4.13 7.47 1.40
C ILE A 26 -3.17 6.39 0.90
N ARG A 27 -2.01 6.21 1.55
CA ARG A 27 -1.08 5.11 1.26
C ARG A 27 -1.80 3.77 1.38
N ASP A 28 -2.44 3.52 2.51
CA ASP A 28 -3.12 2.27 2.83
C ASP A 28 -4.29 1.99 1.86
N PHE A 29 -5.03 3.03 1.50
CA PHE A 29 -6.09 2.95 0.50
C PHE A 29 -5.54 2.60 -0.90
N VAL A 30 -4.50 3.31 -1.34
CA VAL A 30 -3.89 3.07 -2.65
C VAL A 30 -3.32 1.66 -2.74
N LEU A 31 -2.63 1.19 -1.69
CA LEU A 31 -2.09 -0.17 -1.62
C LEU A 31 -3.20 -1.21 -1.68
N GLY A 32 -4.22 -1.07 -0.83
CA GLY A 32 -5.36 -1.99 -0.82
C GLY A 32 -6.07 -2.03 -2.18
N MET A 33 -6.36 -0.87 -2.77
CA MET A 33 -7.06 -0.79 -4.06
C MET A 33 -6.22 -1.36 -5.21
N ASN A 34 -4.93 -1.05 -5.28
CA ASN A 34 -4.04 -1.60 -6.30
C ASN A 34 -3.98 -3.13 -6.23
N ASP A 35 -3.80 -3.67 -5.03
CA ASP A 35 -3.63 -5.11 -4.86
C ASP A 35 -4.95 -5.84 -5.13
N GLY A 36 -6.08 -5.28 -4.70
CA GLY A 36 -7.42 -5.81 -5.05
C GLY A 36 -7.67 -5.81 -6.55
N LEU A 37 -7.23 -4.78 -7.28
CA LEU A 37 -7.38 -4.73 -8.73
C LEU A 37 -6.50 -5.77 -9.44
N VAL A 38 -5.21 -5.83 -9.12
CA VAL A 38 -4.25 -6.71 -9.80
C VAL A 38 -4.54 -8.18 -9.48
N GLU A 39 -4.72 -8.51 -8.20
CA GLU A 39 -4.94 -9.89 -7.75
C GLU A 39 -6.25 -10.45 -8.32
N ILE A 40 -7.35 -9.70 -8.20
CA ILE A 40 -8.65 -10.18 -8.66
C ILE A 40 -8.77 -10.17 -10.16
N LEU A 41 -8.20 -9.19 -10.87
CA LEU A 41 -8.10 -9.26 -12.32
C LEU A 41 -7.38 -10.54 -12.76
N GLY A 42 -6.25 -10.86 -12.13
CA GLY A 42 -5.53 -12.12 -12.35
C GLY A 42 -6.40 -13.36 -12.10
N ALA A 43 -7.05 -13.41 -10.93
CA ALA A 43 -7.89 -14.53 -10.53
C ALA A 43 -9.08 -14.75 -11.49
N VAL A 44 -9.89 -13.72 -11.77
CA VAL A 44 -11.06 -13.86 -12.66
C VAL A 44 -10.65 -14.13 -14.10
N THR A 45 -9.53 -13.57 -14.55
CA THR A 45 -8.99 -13.86 -15.88
C THR A 45 -8.57 -15.33 -15.99
N GLY A 46 -7.83 -15.85 -15.01
CA GLY A 46 -7.44 -17.27 -14.97
C GLY A 46 -8.65 -18.21 -14.86
N LEU A 47 -9.63 -17.85 -14.01
CA LEU A 47 -10.87 -18.62 -13.87
C LEU A 47 -11.70 -18.59 -15.16
N SER A 48 -11.72 -17.47 -15.90
CA SER A 48 -12.44 -17.37 -17.17
C SER A 48 -11.86 -18.26 -18.28
N ALA A 49 -10.57 -18.61 -18.19
CA ALA A 49 -9.96 -19.60 -19.08
C ALA A 49 -10.49 -21.02 -18.85
N VAL A 50 -10.88 -21.34 -17.61
CA VAL A 50 -11.41 -22.64 -17.18
C VAL A 50 -12.93 -22.69 -17.35
N TYR A 51 -13.65 -21.72 -16.79
CA TYR A 51 -15.11 -21.64 -16.78
C TYR A 51 -15.64 -20.79 -17.95
N VAL A 52 -15.35 -21.21 -19.18
CA VAL A 52 -15.60 -20.42 -20.40
C VAL A 52 -17.08 -20.04 -20.59
N ASN A 53 -17.98 -20.97 -20.29
CA ASN A 53 -19.43 -20.81 -20.49
C ASN A 53 -20.20 -20.38 -19.22
N ASN A 54 -19.51 -20.32 -18.07
CA ASN A 54 -20.16 -20.07 -16.78
C ASN A 54 -19.58 -18.80 -16.10
N PRO A 55 -19.99 -17.60 -16.55
CA PRO A 55 -19.50 -16.34 -16.00
C PRO A 55 -19.93 -16.15 -14.55
N LEU A 56 -21.08 -16.69 -14.14
CA LEU A 56 -21.53 -16.64 -12.75
C LEU A 56 -20.56 -17.37 -11.81
N MET A 57 -20.03 -18.53 -12.22
CA MET A 57 -19.03 -19.25 -11.43
C MET A 57 -17.75 -18.43 -11.27
N VAL A 58 -17.29 -17.75 -12.33
CA VAL A 58 -16.15 -16.81 -12.24
C VAL A 58 -16.46 -15.66 -11.29
N ALA A 59 -17.66 -15.08 -11.35
CA ALA A 59 -18.07 -13.96 -10.50
C ALA A 59 -18.12 -14.35 -9.01
N VAL A 60 -18.75 -15.50 -8.70
CA VAL A 60 -18.86 -16.00 -7.32
C VAL A 60 -17.50 -16.39 -6.78
N SER A 61 -16.69 -17.13 -7.54
CA SER A 61 -15.32 -17.48 -7.14
C SER A 61 -14.45 -16.24 -6.94
N GLY A 62 -14.49 -15.28 -7.87
CA GLY A 62 -13.77 -14.01 -7.77
C GLY A 62 -14.21 -13.18 -6.56
N SER A 63 -15.50 -13.18 -6.22
CA SER A 63 -16.02 -12.50 -5.04
C SER A 63 -15.54 -13.16 -3.74
N ILE A 64 -15.54 -14.50 -3.67
CA ILE A 64 -15.04 -15.24 -2.51
C ILE A 64 -13.54 -14.97 -2.30
N VAL A 65 -12.75 -15.06 -3.38
CA VAL A 65 -11.32 -14.72 -3.36
C VAL A 65 -11.13 -13.25 -2.95
N GLY A 66 -11.95 -12.35 -3.48
CA GLY A 66 -11.91 -10.93 -3.15
C GLY A 66 -12.17 -10.61 -1.68
N VAL A 67 -13.18 -11.22 -1.08
CA VAL A 67 -13.48 -11.04 0.35
C VAL A 67 -12.37 -11.64 1.22
N ALA A 68 -11.87 -12.83 0.87
CA ALA A 68 -10.75 -13.44 1.57
C ALA A 68 -9.48 -12.59 1.48
N GLY A 69 -9.17 -12.07 0.29
CA GLY A 69 -8.04 -11.18 0.03
C GLY A 69 -8.14 -9.88 0.82
N ALA A 70 -9.32 -9.23 0.82
CA ALA A 70 -9.55 -8.01 1.59
C ALA A 70 -9.35 -8.20 3.10
N LEU A 71 -9.87 -9.29 3.67
CA LEU A 71 -9.67 -9.62 5.08
C LEU A 71 -8.19 -9.88 5.38
N SER A 72 -7.50 -10.63 4.52
CA SER A 72 -6.07 -10.91 4.64
C SER A 72 -5.24 -9.62 4.62
N MET A 73 -5.49 -8.74 3.64
CA MET A 73 -4.82 -7.43 3.50
C MET A 73 -5.11 -6.51 4.69
N GLY A 74 -6.37 -6.39 5.10
CA GLY A 74 -6.76 -5.55 6.23
C GLY A 74 -6.15 -6.03 7.55
N ILE A 75 -6.14 -7.34 7.80
CA ILE A 75 -5.47 -7.93 8.96
C ILE A 75 -3.95 -7.72 8.86
N GLY A 76 -3.37 -7.89 7.66
CA GLY A 76 -1.95 -7.67 7.41
C GLY A 76 -1.50 -6.24 7.72
N ALA A 77 -2.26 -5.24 7.26
CA ALA A 77 -2.01 -3.83 7.55
C ALA A 77 -2.15 -3.52 9.06
N PHE A 78 -3.21 -4.03 9.70
CA PHE A 78 -3.39 -3.90 11.16
C PHE A 78 -2.20 -4.47 11.94
N ILE A 79 -1.79 -5.70 11.61
CA ILE A 79 -0.67 -6.37 12.28
C ILE A 79 0.62 -5.60 12.02
N SER A 80 0.86 -5.15 10.79
CA SER A 80 2.05 -4.40 10.42
C SER A 80 2.21 -3.12 11.27
N VAL A 81 1.18 -2.27 11.29
CA VAL A 81 1.20 -1.02 12.09
C VAL A 81 1.31 -1.32 13.57
N ARG A 82 0.56 -2.31 14.08
CA ARG A 82 0.61 -2.70 15.50
C ARG A 82 1.99 -3.21 15.90
N SER A 83 2.62 -4.05 15.08
CA SER A 83 3.95 -4.59 15.34
C SER A 83 5.00 -3.49 15.29
N GLN A 84 4.92 -2.57 14.33
CA GLN A 84 5.82 -1.42 14.26
C GLN A 84 5.72 -0.56 15.52
N ARG A 85 4.50 -0.26 15.96
CA ARG A 85 4.27 0.52 17.20
C ARG A 85 4.78 -0.20 18.45
N GLN A 86 4.59 -1.52 18.54
CA GLN A 86 5.11 -2.32 19.65
C GLN A 86 6.64 -2.30 19.70
N VAL A 87 7.31 -2.44 18.55
CA VAL A 87 8.77 -2.35 18.44
C VAL A 87 9.26 -0.95 18.81
N ASN A 88 8.65 0.10 18.27
CA ASN A 88 9.01 1.49 18.58
C ASN A 88 8.83 1.81 20.06
N LYS A 89 7.71 1.38 20.67
CA LYS A 89 7.48 1.54 22.11
C LYS A 89 8.57 0.86 22.95
N ALA A 90 8.92 -0.39 22.61
CA ALA A 90 9.97 -1.12 23.33
C ALA A 90 11.36 -0.49 23.15
N LEU A 91 11.66 0.09 21.98
CA LEU A 91 12.89 0.84 21.76
C LEU A 91 12.92 2.13 22.57
N ASN A 92 11.80 2.87 22.59
CA ASN A 92 11.67 4.12 23.35
C ASN A 92 11.86 3.86 24.86
N GLU A 93 11.22 2.82 25.42
CA GLU A 93 11.42 2.42 26.83
C GLU A 93 12.90 2.08 27.13
N LYS A 94 13.60 1.39 26.21
CA LYS A 94 15.03 1.09 26.37
C LYS A 94 15.90 2.34 26.32
N ILE A 95 15.57 3.31 25.47
CA ILE A 95 16.28 4.59 25.39
C ILE A 95 16.10 5.36 26.70
N GLU A 96 14.88 5.45 27.21
CA GLU A 96 14.60 6.10 28.50
C GLU A 96 15.40 5.47 29.64
N ILE A 97 15.37 4.13 29.76
CA ILE A 97 16.16 3.39 30.75
C ILE A 97 17.66 3.67 30.58
N LEU A 98 18.16 3.77 29.34
CA LEU A 98 19.58 4.05 29.08
C LEU A 98 19.97 5.45 29.58
N PHE A 99 19.12 6.46 29.41
CA PHE A 99 19.35 7.80 29.94
C PHE A 99 19.33 7.85 31.47
N ASP A 100 18.56 6.98 32.12
CA ASP A 100 18.49 6.89 33.58
C ASP A 100 19.67 6.12 34.18
N VAL A 101 20.03 4.98 33.59
CA VAL A 101 21.07 4.08 34.12
C VAL A 101 22.48 4.49 33.70
N SER A 102 22.66 4.99 32.47
CA SER A 102 23.97 5.36 31.94
C SER A 102 23.89 6.58 31.01
N PRO A 103 23.78 7.80 31.58
CA PRO A 103 23.69 9.04 30.79
C PRO A 103 24.85 9.22 29.81
N SER A 104 26.08 8.86 30.21
CA SER A 104 27.26 8.99 29.34
C SER A 104 27.16 8.11 28.09
N LYS A 105 26.65 6.88 28.23
CA LYS A 105 26.44 5.96 27.10
C LYS A 105 25.27 6.41 26.23
N ALA A 106 24.18 6.89 26.85
CA ALA A 106 23.03 7.46 26.13
C ALA A 106 23.43 8.66 25.25
N LEU A 107 24.23 9.57 25.80
CA LEU A 107 24.78 10.71 25.06
C LEU A 107 25.71 10.25 23.93
N GLY A 108 26.50 9.20 24.13
CA GLY A 108 27.29 8.58 23.07
C GLY A 108 26.43 8.12 21.90
N THR A 109 25.37 7.36 22.17
CA THR A 109 24.39 6.91 21.16
C THR A 109 23.70 8.07 20.45
N LEU A 110 23.31 9.12 21.18
CA LEU A 110 22.74 10.33 20.58
C LEU A 110 23.73 11.03 19.64
N LYS A 111 24.99 11.21 20.06
CA LYS A 111 26.02 11.82 19.23
C LYS A 111 26.28 11.03 17.96
N GLU A 112 26.28 9.69 18.05
CA GLU A 112 26.43 8.80 16.90
C GLU A 112 25.26 8.94 15.93
N HIS A 113 24.02 8.93 16.43
CA HIS A 113 22.83 9.15 15.62
C HIS A 113 22.84 10.50 14.90
N LEU A 114 23.19 11.59 15.60
CA LEU A 114 23.30 12.93 15.00
C LEU A 114 24.42 13.01 13.95
N LYS A 115 25.50 12.25 14.14
CA LYS A 115 26.59 12.16 13.16
C LYS A 115 26.16 11.43 11.89
N GLU A 116 25.33 10.38 12.00
CA GLU A 116 24.74 9.70 10.84
C GLU A 116 23.84 10.64 10.01
N MET A 117 23.21 11.62 10.66
CA MET A 117 22.46 12.70 9.99
C MET A 117 23.36 13.75 9.31
N ASN A 118 24.68 13.52 9.24
CA ASN A 118 25.70 14.46 8.73
C ASN A 118 25.75 15.81 9.46
N ILE A 119 25.36 15.84 10.73
CA ILE A 119 25.46 17.06 11.54
C ILE A 119 26.94 17.28 11.91
N PRO A 120 27.48 18.50 11.73
CA PRO A 120 28.87 18.80 12.08
C PRO A 120 29.15 18.51 13.57
N PRO A 121 30.32 17.94 13.92
CA PRO A 121 30.65 17.58 15.30
C PRO A 121 30.52 18.74 16.31
N GLN A 122 30.82 19.96 15.86
CA GLN A 122 30.71 21.17 16.67
C GLN A 122 29.27 21.44 17.10
N VAL A 123 28.30 21.26 16.18
CA VAL A 123 26.88 21.45 16.46
C VAL A 123 26.35 20.36 17.39
N ILE A 124 26.81 19.12 17.22
CA ILE A 124 26.45 18.00 18.08
C ILE A 124 26.87 18.27 19.54
N GLU A 125 28.09 18.72 19.76
CA GLU A 125 28.58 19.08 21.10
C GLU A 125 27.78 20.25 21.70
N ASP A 126 27.43 21.25 20.89
CA ASP A 126 26.61 22.39 21.33
C ASP A 126 25.20 21.97 21.72
N VAL A 127 24.57 21.06 20.96
CA VAL A 127 23.23 20.53 21.27
C VAL A 127 23.25 19.79 22.61
N VAL A 128 24.22 18.89 22.80
CA VAL A 128 24.34 18.09 24.03
C VAL A 128 24.67 18.97 25.24
N LYS A 129 25.44 20.05 25.07
CA LYS A 129 25.76 20.98 26.17
C LYS A 129 24.63 21.97 26.50
N LYS A 130 23.86 22.41 25.52
CA LYS A 130 22.81 23.43 25.71
C LYS A 130 21.49 22.85 26.20
N ILE A 131 21.23 21.57 25.94
CA ILE A 131 20.02 20.91 26.44
C ILE A 131 20.35 20.22 27.76
N ASP A 132 19.91 20.82 28.86
CA ASP A 132 20.11 20.30 30.22
C ASP A 132 19.08 19.20 30.59
N ASP A 133 17.94 19.17 29.88
CA ASP A 133 16.89 18.18 30.13
C ASP A 133 17.19 16.85 29.41
N LYS A 134 17.47 15.81 30.22
CA LYS A 134 17.66 14.43 29.76
C LYS A 134 16.45 13.90 28.97
N LYS A 135 15.23 14.29 29.32
CA LYS A 135 14.03 13.85 28.59
C LYS A 135 13.95 14.52 27.23
N ALA A 136 14.33 15.79 27.13
CA ALA A 136 14.42 16.49 25.85
C ALA A 136 15.50 15.86 24.94
N LEU A 137 16.64 15.44 25.50
CA LEU A 137 17.67 14.70 24.76
C LEU A 137 17.20 13.30 24.34
N ALA A 138 16.49 12.58 25.21
CA ALA A 138 15.93 11.27 24.89
C ALA A 138 14.93 11.35 23.73
N LYS A 139 14.10 12.40 23.69
CA LYS A 139 13.15 12.65 22.60
C LYS A 139 13.79 12.76 21.21
N LEU A 140 15.06 13.14 21.13
CA LEU A 140 15.78 13.20 19.85
C LEU A 140 16.11 11.80 19.29
N LEU A 141 16.04 10.75 20.11
CA LEU A 141 16.22 9.35 19.70
C LEU A 141 14.91 8.56 19.65
N ILE A 142 13.86 9.06 20.30
CA ILE A 142 12.55 8.41 20.39
C ILE A 142 11.82 8.61 19.07
N LYS A 143 11.30 7.51 18.51
CA LYS A 143 10.42 7.57 17.35
C LYS A 143 8.98 7.66 17.82
N GLU A 144 8.29 8.74 17.46
CA GLU A 144 6.84 8.87 17.68
C GLU A 144 6.09 8.15 16.54
N ASP A 145 5.12 7.31 16.90
CA ASP A 145 4.22 6.63 15.97
C ASP A 145 2.80 7.18 16.20
N ASP A 146 2.25 7.85 15.21
CA ASP A 146 0.89 8.40 15.22
C ASP A 146 -0.10 7.59 14.37
N GLU A 147 0.39 6.58 13.64
CA GLU A 147 -0.45 5.70 12.83
C GLU A 147 -1.41 4.87 13.70
N ASN A 148 -2.69 4.87 13.32
CA ASN A 148 -3.73 4.09 13.98
C ASN A 148 -3.89 2.74 13.28
N GLU A 149 -3.56 1.65 13.98
CA GLU A 149 -3.56 0.30 13.44
C GLU A 149 -4.95 -0.17 12.97
N ILE A 150 -6.02 0.21 13.69
CA ILE A 150 -7.40 -0.18 13.34
C ILE A 150 -7.81 0.53 12.06
N ARG A 151 -7.50 1.83 11.96
CA ARG A 151 -7.81 2.62 10.77
C ARG A 151 -7.06 2.09 9.56
N SER A 152 -5.77 1.79 9.70
CA SER A 152 -4.94 1.23 8.63
C SER A 152 -5.53 -0.09 8.09
N GLY A 153 -5.88 -1.01 8.97
CA GLY A 153 -6.50 -2.28 8.58
C GLY A 153 -7.84 -2.12 7.88
N LEU A 154 -8.72 -1.26 8.42
CA LEU A 154 -10.04 -1.02 7.81
C LEU A 154 -9.91 -0.35 6.43
N PHE A 155 -9.11 0.71 6.31
CA PHE A 155 -8.95 1.43 5.04
C PHE A 155 -8.35 0.54 3.96
N THR A 156 -7.29 -0.21 4.29
CA THR A 156 -6.68 -1.16 3.35
C THR A 156 -7.69 -2.21 2.88
N GLY A 157 -8.41 -2.86 3.81
CA GLY A 157 -9.38 -3.90 3.48
C GLY A 157 -10.56 -3.37 2.67
N PHE A 158 -11.11 -2.21 3.01
CA PHE A 158 -12.19 -1.59 2.24
C PHE A 158 -11.74 -1.15 0.85
N ALA A 159 -10.55 -0.58 0.73
CA ALA A 159 -10.00 -0.18 -0.57
C ALA A 159 -9.77 -1.41 -1.46
N TYR A 160 -9.30 -2.52 -0.89
CA TYR A 160 -9.20 -3.79 -1.59
C TYR A 160 -10.55 -4.28 -2.10
N LEU A 161 -11.58 -4.34 -1.24
CA LEU A 161 -12.94 -4.70 -1.64
C LEU A 161 -13.47 -3.81 -2.76
N PHE A 162 -13.18 -2.50 -2.71
CA PHE A 162 -13.56 -1.57 -3.76
C PHE A 162 -12.84 -1.89 -5.08
N GLY A 163 -11.55 -2.23 -5.01
CA GLY A 163 -10.76 -2.70 -6.16
C GLY A 163 -11.34 -3.97 -6.80
N VAL A 164 -11.82 -4.93 -6.00
CA VAL A 164 -12.43 -6.19 -6.47
C VAL A 164 -13.65 -5.96 -7.37
N LEU A 165 -14.44 -4.91 -7.11
CA LEU A 165 -15.68 -4.66 -7.83
C LEU A 165 -15.45 -4.52 -9.34
N PHE A 166 -14.40 -3.81 -9.75
CA PHE A 166 -14.15 -3.50 -11.17
C PHE A 166 -13.93 -4.75 -12.05
N PRO A 167 -12.99 -5.65 -11.73
CA PRO A 167 -12.77 -6.85 -12.54
C PRO A 167 -13.91 -7.88 -12.41
N VAL A 168 -14.61 -7.96 -11.28
CA VAL A 168 -15.66 -8.99 -11.06
C VAL A 168 -17.00 -8.59 -11.68
N LEU A 169 -17.37 -7.31 -11.64
CA LEU A 169 -18.71 -6.83 -12.00
C LEU A 169 -19.21 -7.32 -13.38
N PRO A 170 -18.41 -7.31 -14.47
CA PRO A 170 -18.88 -7.76 -15.77
C PRO A 170 -19.33 -9.22 -15.82
N TYR A 171 -18.76 -10.08 -14.98
CA TYR A 171 -19.08 -11.51 -14.94
C TYR A 171 -20.47 -11.81 -14.33
N PHE A 172 -21.08 -10.86 -13.62
CA PHE A 172 -22.46 -11.03 -13.13
C PHE A 172 -23.52 -10.84 -14.21
N PHE A 173 -23.20 -10.11 -15.29
CA PHE A 173 -24.19 -9.67 -16.27
C PHE A 173 -23.93 -10.21 -17.68
N ALA A 174 -22.70 -10.63 -17.99
CA ALA A 174 -22.36 -11.12 -19.32
C ALA A 174 -22.95 -12.51 -19.59
N PRO A 175 -23.29 -12.82 -20.86
CA PRO A 175 -23.82 -14.12 -21.26
C PRO A 175 -22.76 -15.24 -21.27
N SER A 176 -21.47 -14.90 -21.35
CA SER A 176 -20.37 -15.87 -21.27
C SER A 176 -19.12 -15.22 -20.68
N SER A 177 -18.19 -16.04 -20.16
CA SER A 177 -16.96 -15.55 -19.55
C SER A 177 -16.03 -14.88 -20.58
N LEU A 178 -16.05 -15.35 -21.82
CA LEU A 178 -15.30 -14.73 -22.92
C LEU A 178 -15.84 -13.34 -23.29
N VAL A 179 -17.15 -13.12 -23.15
CA VAL A 179 -17.75 -11.79 -23.36
C VAL A 179 -17.48 -10.88 -22.18
N ALA A 180 -17.50 -11.39 -20.93
CA ALA A 180 -17.18 -10.60 -19.74
C ALA A 180 -15.70 -10.13 -19.70
N LEU A 181 -14.77 -10.96 -20.16
CA LEU A 181 -13.34 -10.75 -19.98
C LEU A 181 -12.83 -9.40 -20.56
N PRO A 182 -13.16 -8.98 -21.79
CA PRO A 182 -12.77 -7.67 -22.31
C PRO A 182 -13.28 -6.50 -21.46
N PHE A 183 -14.51 -6.58 -20.95
CA PHE A 183 -15.07 -5.54 -20.06
C PHE A 183 -14.37 -5.53 -18.70
N SER A 184 -14.04 -6.72 -18.17
CA SER A 184 -13.27 -6.87 -16.93
C SER A 184 -11.89 -6.20 -17.03
N ILE A 185 -11.16 -6.50 -18.10
CA ILE A 185 -9.86 -5.90 -18.41
C ILE A 185 -9.99 -4.38 -18.58
N LEU A 186 -11.03 -3.91 -19.29
CA LEU A 186 -11.27 -2.49 -19.49
C LEU A 186 -11.54 -1.76 -18.17
N PHE A 187 -12.46 -2.25 -17.35
CA PHE A 187 -12.81 -1.62 -16.07
C PHE A 187 -11.65 -1.66 -15.08
N ALA A 188 -10.95 -2.78 -14.97
CA ALA A 188 -9.76 -2.88 -14.14
C ALA A 188 -8.64 -1.97 -14.66
N GLY A 189 -8.44 -1.87 -15.98
CA GLY A 189 -7.45 -0.98 -16.58
C GLY A 189 -7.73 0.50 -16.32
N LEU A 190 -8.99 0.92 -16.43
CA LEU A 190 -9.41 2.29 -16.10
C LEU A 190 -9.21 2.58 -14.60
N ALA A 191 -9.56 1.64 -13.73
CA ALA A 191 -9.35 1.77 -12.29
C ALA A 191 -7.86 1.84 -11.94
N LEU A 192 -7.02 0.95 -12.49
CA LEU A 192 -5.56 0.97 -12.33
C LEU A 192 -4.95 2.28 -12.83
N GLY A 193 -5.41 2.78 -13.98
CA GLY A 193 -4.97 4.08 -14.50
C GLY A 193 -5.36 5.24 -13.59
N THR A 194 -6.54 5.17 -12.97
CA THR A 194 -6.98 6.17 -11.98
C THR A 194 -6.12 6.12 -10.72
N VAL A 195 -5.83 4.95 -10.18
CA VAL A 195 -4.93 4.80 -9.03
C VAL A 195 -3.52 5.28 -9.37
N GLY A 196 -3.01 4.95 -10.56
CA GLY A 196 -1.68 5.40 -11.02
C GLY A 196 -1.58 6.90 -11.19
N PHE A 197 -2.64 7.55 -11.66
CA PHE A 197 -2.75 9.00 -11.69
C PHE A 197 -2.69 9.59 -10.27
N ILE A 198 -3.46 9.05 -9.33
CA ILE A 198 -3.46 9.50 -7.93
C ILE A 198 -2.06 9.37 -7.32
N ILE A 199 -1.40 8.21 -7.46
CA ILE A 199 -0.05 8.01 -6.95
C ILE A 199 0.93 9.00 -7.56
N SER A 200 0.85 9.21 -8.87
CA SER A 200 1.75 10.11 -9.58
C SER A 200 1.64 11.55 -9.07
N VAL A 201 0.41 12.06 -8.90
CA VAL A 201 0.16 13.41 -8.36
C VAL A 201 0.69 13.54 -6.94
N LEU A 202 0.47 12.53 -6.10
CA LEU A 202 0.90 12.55 -4.69
C LEU A 202 2.42 12.40 -4.53
N SER A 203 3.08 11.70 -5.46
CA SER A 203 4.50 11.34 -5.36
C SER A 203 5.40 12.20 -6.24
N GLY A 204 4.86 13.15 -7.01
CA GLY A 204 5.62 13.96 -7.97
C GLY A 204 6.26 13.14 -9.12
N ILE A 205 5.73 11.96 -9.42
CA ILE A 205 6.24 11.07 -10.47
C ILE A 205 5.53 11.42 -11.79
N ASP A 206 6.19 11.24 -12.94
CA ASP A 206 5.53 11.39 -14.25
C ASP A 206 4.25 10.51 -14.38
N ILE A 207 3.13 11.16 -14.70
CA ILE A 207 1.79 10.54 -14.77
C ILE A 207 1.78 9.39 -15.77
N LYS A 208 2.31 9.62 -16.97
CA LYS A 208 2.28 8.61 -18.04
C LYS A 208 3.07 7.38 -17.63
N LYS A 209 4.25 7.57 -17.05
CA LYS A 209 5.10 6.49 -16.56
C LYS A 209 4.40 5.67 -15.49
N LYS A 210 3.80 6.31 -14.47
CA LYS A 210 3.17 5.57 -13.36
C LYS A 210 1.89 4.84 -13.78
N VAL A 211 1.06 5.47 -14.60
CA VAL A 211 -0.15 4.85 -15.16
C VAL A 211 0.22 3.64 -16.01
N MET A 212 1.21 3.78 -16.91
CA MET A 212 1.67 2.66 -17.73
C MET A 212 2.25 1.53 -16.90
N GLU A 213 3.05 1.84 -15.88
CA GLU A 213 3.61 0.84 -14.96
C GLU A 213 2.51 -0.02 -14.31
N MET A 214 1.46 0.61 -13.79
CA MET A 214 0.37 -0.10 -13.12
C MET A 214 -0.50 -0.91 -14.07
N VAL A 215 -0.87 -0.34 -15.22
CA VAL A 215 -1.69 -1.04 -16.22
C VAL A 215 -0.92 -2.23 -16.80
N VAL A 216 0.35 -2.04 -17.14
CA VAL A 216 1.20 -3.13 -17.66
C VAL A 216 1.36 -4.22 -16.61
N ALA A 217 1.68 -3.88 -15.35
CA ALA A 217 1.80 -4.87 -14.28
C ALA A 217 0.51 -5.68 -14.10
N GLY A 218 -0.65 -5.01 -14.04
CA GLY A 218 -1.95 -5.65 -13.90
C GLY A 218 -2.29 -6.58 -15.08
N PHE A 219 -2.07 -6.11 -16.31
CA PHE A 219 -2.36 -6.91 -17.51
C PHE A 219 -1.37 -8.06 -17.71
N SER A 220 -0.10 -7.88 -17.31
CA SER A 220 0.87 -8.97 -17.28
C SER A 220 0.45 -10.06 -16.30
N ALA A 221 0.05 -9.69 -15.07
CA ALA A 221 -0.47 -10.65 -14.10
C ALA A 221 -1.70 -11.40 -14.66
N ALA A 222 -2.65 -10.67 -15.25
CA ALA A 222 -3.83 -11.26 -15.89
C ALA A 222 -3.46 -12.25 -17.01
N GLY A 223 -2.51 -11.88 -17.88
CA GLY A 223 -2.03 -12.72 -18.97
C GLY A 223 -1.39 -14.01 -18.48
N PHE A 224 -0.52 -13.93 -17.46
CA PHE A 224 0.09 -15.12 -16.86
C PHE A 224 -0.96 -16.01 -16.18
N SER A 225 -1.92 -15.43 -15.46
CA SER A 225 -3.01 -16.19 -14.83
C SER A 225 -3.93 -16.85 -15.86
N TYR A 226 -4.19 -16.21 -17.00
CA TYR A 226 -4.95 -16.82 -18.11
C TYR A 226 -4.25 -18.07 -18.65
N LEU A 227 -2.95 -17.95 -18.95
CA LEU A 227 -2.14 -19.04 -19.46
C LEU A 227 -2.07 -20.20 -18.45
N PHE A 228 -1.88 -19.87 -17.17
CA PHE A 228 -1.91 -20.85 -16.10
C PHE A 228 -3.28 -21.56 -16.01
N GLY A 229 -4.38 -20.81 -16.09
CA GLY A 229 -5.73 -21.37 -16.14
C GLY A 229 -5.92 -22.35 -17.31
N LYS A 230 -5.42 -22.02 -18.51
CA LYS A 230 -5.43 -22.93 -19.66
C LYS A 230 -4.60 -24.20 -19.46
N VAL A 231 -3.43 -24.08 -18.82
CA VAL A 231 -2.60 -25.25 -18.48
C VAL A 231 -3.35 -26.17 -17.50
N ILE A 232 -3.96 -25.60 -16.47
CA ILE A 232 -4.76 -26.37 -15.48
C ILE A 232 -5.96 -27.05 -16.16
N GLN A 233 -6.68 -26.33 -17.03
CA GLN A 233 -7.78 -26.91 -17.80
C GLN A 233 -7.31 -28.13 -18.60
N ALA A 234 -6.18 -28.02 -19.29
CA ALA A 234 -5.64 -29.09 -20.12
C ALA A 234 -5.12 -30.30 -19.31
N ILE A 235 -4.45 -30.06 -18.17
CA ILE A 235 -3.90 -31.13 -17.32
C ILE A 235 -5.00 -31.96 -16.66
N PHE A 236 -6.03 -31.28 -16.14
CA PHE A 236 -7.07 -31.94 -15.35
C PHE A 236 -8.29 -32.37 -16.17
N GLY A 237 -8.27 -32.15 -17.50
CA GLY A 237 -9.37 -32.53 -18.39
C GLY A 237 -10.69 -31.86 -18.01
N ILE A 238 -10.63 -30.58 -17.63
CA ILE A 238 -11.79 -29.81 -17.18
C ILE A 238 -12.61 -29.41 -18.41
N ASP A 239 -13.39 -30.36 -18.94
CA ASP A 239 -14.43 -30.12 -19.94
C ASP A 239 -15.69 -29.65 -19.23
N ILE A 240 -15.77 -28.35 -18.93
CA ILE A 240 -16.99 -27.73 -18.41
C ILE A 240 -17.83 -27.30 -19.61
N ASP A 241 -18.34 -28.32 -20.31
CA ASP A 241 -19.51 -28.19 -21.18
C ASP A 241 -20.76 -28.29 -20.29
N VAL A 242 -21.03 -27.23 -19.51
CA VAL A 242 -22.35 -26.98 -18.89
C VAL A 242 -22.62 -25.47 -18.91
#